data_AF-A0A3S0JA50-F1
#
_entry.id   AF-A0A3S0JA50-F1
#
_cell.length_a   1.000
_cell.length_b   1.000
_cell.length_c   1.000
_cell.angle_alpha   90.00
_cell.angle_beta   90.00
_cell.angle_gamma   90.00
#
_symmetry.space_group_name_H-M   'P 1'
#
loop_
_entity.id
_entity.type
_entity.pdbx_description
1 polymer ?
#
loop_
_entity_poly.entity_id
_entity_poly.type
_entity_poly.pdbx_seq_one_letter_code
_entity_poly.pdbx_strand_id
1 'polypeptide(L)'
;MDAYLTDAANVRDISSLLLDSHGRLRVVPARALEGTTAQERLVFGVRHGLYSFPTEDLCDFLRARIRGKTAIEIGAGHGALAGALSIPATDNRQQEESAVKAHYQQIGQPTVPYGEHVEKLDAVAAVQRYRPNVVIACWVTHLFDAGRPDAGGNMFGVDEARLIASCDEYIFIGNEQVHANKPIWALPHEKLTPSWLYSRAVNGSRDFIAIWRRAPSLKIA
;
A
#
# COMPACT_ATOMS: atom_id res chain seq x y z
N MET A 1 -13.26 2.85 15.19
CA MET A 1 -11.90 3.27 14.82
C MET A 1 -11.34 3.92 16.06
N ASP A 2 -10.70 3.13 16.91
CA ASP A 2 -10.28 3.62 18.22
C ASP A 2 -9.18 4.67 18.05
N ALA A 3 -9.31 5.78 18.75
CA ALA A 3 -8.30 6.83 18.77
C ALA A 3 -7.04 6.27 19.47
N TYR A 4 -6.09 5.77 18.69
CA TYR A 4 -4.80 5.24 19.17
C TYR A 4 -3.83 6.33 19.66
N LEU A 5 -4.34 7.34 20.36
CA LEU A 5 -3.60 8.50 20.85
C LEU A 5 -3.18 8.38 22.33
N THR A 6 -3.24 7.19 22.92
CA THR A 6 -3.08 7.10 24.38
C THR A 6 -1.66 7.24 24.92
N ASP A 7 -0.62 7.35 24.09
CA ASP A 7 0.68 7.85 24.59
C ASP A 7 1.65 8.40 23.52
N ALA A 8 1.17 9.23 22.60
CA ALA A 8 2.05 9.80 21.57
C ALA A 8 3.18 10.69 22.13
N ALA A 9 3.10 11.09 23.40
CA ALA A 9 4.09 11.92 24.09
C ALA A 9 5.31 11.12 24.56
N ASN A 10 5.15 9.84 24.93
CA ASN A 10 6.24 8.99 25.42
C ASN A 10 6.84 8.06 24.33
N VAL A 11 6.36 8.16 23.10
CA VAL A 11 6.87 7.38 21.97
C VAL A 11 8.05 8.11 21.34
N ARG A 12 9.20 7.41 21.23
CA ARG A 12 10.39 7.94 20.56
C ARG A 12 10.05 8.42 19.15
N ASP A 13 10.51 9.60 18.80
CA ASP A 13 10.41 10.12 17.44
C ASP A 13 11.43 9.41 16.54
N ILE A 14 10.92 8.69 15.53
CA ILE A 14 11.73 7.99 14.53
C ILE A 14 11.84 8.77 13.21
N SER A 15 11.46 10.04 13.18
CA SER A 15 11.47 10.85 11.95
C SER A 15 12.87 11.01 11.36
N SER A 16 13.91 11.18 12.20
CA SER A 16 15.31 11.27 11.73
C SER A 16 15.82 9.97 11.11
N LEU A 17 15.19 8.84 11.40
CA LEU A 17 15.50 7.55 10.80
C LEU A 17 14.88 7.42 9.39
N LEU A 18 13.66 7.95 9.22
CA LEU A 18 12.81 7.65 8.06
C LEU A 18 12.64 8.80 7.08
N LEU A 19 12.97 10.03 7.47
CA LEU A 19 12.88 11.20 6.60
C LEU A 19 14.27 11.68 6.16
N ASP A 20 14.34 12.23 4.95
CA ASP A 20 15.53 12.97 4.48
C ASP A 20 15.55 14.42 4.98
N SER A 21 16.58 15.18 4.61
CA SER A 21 16.73 16.59 4.97
C SER A 21 15.61 17.49 4.41
N HIS A 22 14.80 16.98 3.47
CA HIS A 22 13.65 17.66 2.89
C HIS A 22 12.32 17.14 3.45
N GLY A 23 12.34 16.30 4.48
CA GLY A 23 11.14 15.71 5.08
C GLY A 23 10.47 14.63 4.22
N ARG A 24 11.16 14.08 3.22
CA ARG A 24 10.63 13.03 2.34
C ARG A 24 10.95 11.66 2.91
N LEU A 25 10.02 10.72 2.75
CA LEU A 25 10.21 9.35 3.18
C LEU A 25 11.38 8.69 2.43
N ARG A 26 12.32 8.14 3.18
CA ARG A 26 13.47 7.40 2.67
C ARG A 26 13.17 5.91 2.62
N VAL A 27 13.82 5.23 1.68
CA VAL A 27 14.00 3.79 1.75
C VAL A 27 15.17 3.50 2.69
N VAL A 28 14.94 2.63 3.67
CA VAL A 28 15.94 2.22 4.66
C VAL A 28 16.09 0.70 4.67
N PRO A 29 17.23 0.14 5.11
CA PRO A 29 17.33 -1.29 5.35
C PRO A 29 16.27 -1.77 6.36
N ALA A 30 15.70 -2.96 6.21
CA ALA A 30 14.71 -3.50 7.14
C ALA A 30 15.22 -3.55 8.60
N ARG A 31 16.51 -3.83 8.79
CA ARG A 31 17.18 -3.78 10.12
C ARG A 31 17.04 -2.43 10.85
N ALA A 32 16.86 -1.32 10.11
CA ALA A 32 16.61 -0.02 10.72
C ALA A 32 15.25 0.01 11.45
N LEU A 33 14.25 -0.66 10.87
CA LEU A 33 12.90 -0.79 11.44
C LEU A 33 12.81 -1.91 12.48
N GLU A 34 13.67 -2.93 12.41
CA GLU A 34 13.79 -3.96 13.45
C GLU A 34 14.11 -3.36 14.83
N GLY A 35 14.94 -2.30 14.87
CA GLY A 35 15.22 -1.52 16.07
C GLY A 35 14.11 -0.56 16.52
N THR A 36 12.89 -0.70 15.99
CA THR A 36 11.73 0.13 16.35
C THR A 36 10.58 -0.70 16.92
N THR A 37 9.74 -0.07 17.73
CA THR A 37 8.51 -0.70 18.24
C THR A 37 7.35 -0.50 17.27
N ALA A 38 6.32 -1.34 17.37
CA ALA A 38 5.10 -1.15 16.59
C ALA A 38 4.41 0.19 16.89
N GLN A 39 4.50 0.66 18.14
CA GLN A 39 3.94 1.95 18.55
C GLN A 39 4.69 3.14 17.93
N GLU A 40 6.02 3.07 17.85
CA GLU A 40 6.83 4.08 17.14
C GLU A 40 6.44 4.17 15.66
N ARG A 41 6.32 3.02 15.00
CA ARG A 41 5.86 2.94 13.60
C ARG A 41 4.43 3.44 13.43
N LEU A 42 3.54 3.16 14.38
CA LEU A 42 2.17 3.70 14.35
C LEU A 42 2.15 5.22 14.42
N VAL A 43 2.80 5.80 15.43
CA VAL A 43 2.80 7.25 15.65
C VAL A 43 3.40 7.96 14.44
N PHE A 44 4.53 7.48 13.92
CA PHE A 44 5.12 8.03 12.70
C PHE A 44 4.17 7.86 11.50
N GLY A 45 3.64 6.65 11.29
CA GLY A 45 2.75 6.36 10.17
C GLY A 45 1.48 7.21 10.17
N VAL A 46 0.90 7.49 11.34
CA VAL A 46 -0.25 8.39 11.47
C VAL A 46 0.15 9.84 11.17
N ARG A 47 1.24 10.33 11.77
CA ARG A 47 1.71 11.73 11.57
C ARG A 47 2.04 12.05 10.13
N HIS A 48 2.53 11.06 9.39
CA HIS A 48 2.95 11.24 8.00
C HIS A 48 1.96 10.67 6.98
N GLY A 49 0.84 10.05 7.39
CA GLY A 49 -0.13 9.47 6.45
C GLY A 49 0.41 8.24 5.70
N LEU A 50 1.25 7.44 6.36
CA LEU A 50 1.87 6.23 5.84
C LEU A 50 1.24 4.99 6.44
N TYR A 51 1.08 3.95 5.62
CA TYR A 51 0.57 2.65 6.05
C TYR A 51 1.62 1.54 5.96
N SER A 52 2.45 1.57 4.92
CA SER A 52 3.58 0.66 4.70
C SER A 52 4.89 1.45 4.68
N PHE A 53 5.97 0.81 5.14
CA PHE A 53 7.31 1.38 5.15
C PHE A 53 8.15 0.78 4.03
N PRO A 54 8.64 1.59 3.07
CA PRO A 54 9.50 1.07 2.01
C PRO A 54 10.88 0.73 2.56
N THR A 55 11.28 -0.53 2.42
CA THR A 55 12.62 -1.00 2.81
C THR A 55 13.45 -1.38 1.59
N GLU A 56 14.77 -1.39 1.74
CA GLU A 56 15.69 -1.90 0.71
C GLU A 56 15.36 -3.35 0.37
N ASP A 57 15.08 -4.18 1.38
CA ASP A 57 14.70 -5.58 1.26
C ASP A 57 13.43 -5.77 0.43
N LEU A 58 12.39 -4.94 0.70
CA LEU A 58 11.18 -4.93 -0.10
C LEU A 58 11.46 -4.49 -1.55
N CYS A 59 12.28 -3.45 -1.72
CA CYS A 59 12.65 -2.98 -3.04
C CYS A 59 13.40 -4.06 -3.83
N ASP A 60 14.32 -4.79 -3.21
CA ASP A 60 15.10 -5.84 -3.86
C ASP A 60 14.24 -7.04 -4.24
N PHE A 61 13.31 -7.44 -3.37
CA PHE A 61 12.30 -8.45 -3.68
C PHE A 61 11.48 -8.03 -4.92
N LEU A 62 10.97 -6.81 -4.94
CA LEU A 62 10.14 -6.31 -6.04
C LEU A 62 10.95 -6.12 -7.33
N ARG A 63 12.17 -5.57 -7.25
CA ARG A 63 13.09 -5.42 -8.41
C ARG A 63 13.39 -6.75 -9.07
N ALA A 64 13.66 -7.79 -8.27
CA ALA A 64 13.87 -9.14 -8.80
C ALA A 64 12.61 -9.62 -9.55
N ARG A 65 11.42 -9.31 -9.03
CA ARG A 65 10.15 -9.78 -9.59
C ARG A 65 9.71 -9.07 -10.87
N ILE A 66 9.99 -7.77 -10.96
CA ILE A 66 9.64 -6.92 -12.12
C ILE A 66 10.76 -6.87 -13.17
N ARG A 67 11.87 -7.57 -12.97
CA ARG A 67 13.00 -7.57 -13.91
C ARG A 67 12.53 -7.99 -15.32
N GLY A 68 12.79 -7.12 -16.30
CA GLY A 68 12.39 -7.35 -17.70
C GLY A 68 10.89 -7.21 -17.98
N LYS A 69 10.13 -6.68 -17.02
CA LYS A 69 8.68 -6.47 -17.10
C LYS A 69 8.35 -4.99 -16.93
N THR A 70 7.25 -4.56 -17.50
CA THR A 70 6.65 -3.26 -17.16
C THR A 70 5.88 -3.40 -15.84
N ALA A 71 5.99 -2.41 -14.97
CA ALA A 71 5.32 -2.42 -13.68
C ALA A 71 4.77 -1.04 -13.31
N ILE A 72 3.77 -1.00 -12.43
CA ILE A 72 3.17 0.23 -11.88
C ILE A 72 2.81 0.02 -10.41
N GLU A 73 2.89 1.07 -9.61
CA GLU A 73 2.25 1.13 -8.29
C GLU A 73 0.90 1.85 -8.38
N ILE A 74 -0.16 1.21 -7.87
CA ILE A 74 -1.50 1.79 -7.72
C ILE A 74 -1.83 2.04 -6.24
N GLY A 75 -2.55 3.12 -5.96
CA GLY A 75 -2.77 3.56 -4.58
C GLY A 75 -1.46 3.93 -3.88
N ALA A 76 -0.56 4.58 -4.61
CA ALA A 76 0.82 4.77 -4.21
C ALA A 76 0.99 5.72 -3.01
N GLY A 77 -0.03 6.51 -2.66
CA GLY A 77 0.05 7.50 -1.60
C GLY A 77 1.23 8.46 -1.80
N HIS A 78 2.28 8.34 -0.96
CA HIS A 78 3.50 9.16 -1.11
C HIS A 78 4.28 8.87 -2.39
N GLY A 79 4.14 7.66 -2.96
CA GLY A 79 4.91 7.20 -4.11
C GLY A 79 6.37 6.89 -3.81
N ALA A 80 6.77 6.79 -2.54
CA ALA A 80 8.15 6.51 -2.14
C ALA A 80 8.65 5.15 -2.67
N LEU A 81 7.78 4.12 -2.62
CA LEU A 81 8.11 2.79 -3.13
C LEU A 81 8.29 2.80 -4.65
N ALA A 82 7.30 3.32 -5.41
CA ALA A 82 7.43 3.49 -6.85
C ALA A 82 8.67 4.30 -7.28
N GLY A 83 8.97 5.40 -6.57
CA GLY A 83 10.16 6.21 -6.81
C GLY A 83 11.45 5.40 -6.67
N ALA A 84 11.57 4.62 -5.59
CA ALA A 84 12.72 3.75 -5.35
C ALA A 84 12.86 2.59 -6.35
N LEU A 85 11.74 2.13 -6.91
CA LEU A 85 11.68 1.13 -7.96
C LEU A 85 11.82 1.71 -9.37
N SER A 86 11.77 3.04 -9.51
CA SER A 86 11.75 3.75 -10.80
C SER A 86 10.63 3.27 -11.73
N ILE A 87 9.43 3.10 -11.17
CA ILE A 87 8.20 2.73 -11.90
C ILE A 87 7.15 3.84 -11.82
N PRO A 88 6.19 3.91 -12.75
CA PRO A 88 5.04 4.80 -12.64
C PRO A 88 4.27 4.59 -11.33
N ALA A 89 3.71 5.68 -10.79
CA ALA A 89 2.95 5.70 -9.55
C ALA A 89 1.62 6.40 -9.78
N THR A 90 0.52 5.79 -9.35
CA THR A 90 -0.84 6.36 -9.48
C THR A 90 -1.60 6.25 -8.18
N ASP A 91 -2.46 7.22 -7.93
CA ASP A 91 -3.42 7.23 -6.83
C ASP A 91 -4.66 8.01 -7.27
N ASN A 92 -5.85 7.67 -6.76
CA ASN A 92 -7.04 8.46 -7.08
C ASN A 92 -7.00 9.87 -6.43
N ARG A 93 -6.09 10.06 -5.47
CA ARG A 93 -5.88 11.28 -4.69
C ARG A 93 -7.16 11.83 -4.08
N GLN A 94 -8.06 10.94 -3.66
CA GLN A 94 -9.37 11.32 -3.10
C GLN A 94 -9.26 12.22 -1.86
N GLN A 95 -8.14 12.16 -1.12
CA GLN A 95 -7.94 12.98 0.07
C GLN A 95 -7.63 14.45 -0.23
N GLU A 96 -7.45 14.80 -1.51
CA GLU A 96 -7.38 16.20 -1.96
C GLU A 96 -8.76 16.83 -2.12
N GLU A 97 -9.80 16.02 -2.25
CA GLU A 97 -11.17 16.50 -2.35
C GLU A 97 -11.60 17.17 -1.05
N SER A 98 -12.23 18.35 -1.16
CA SER A 98 -12.52 19.22 -0.01
C SER A 98 -13.30 18.54 1.11
N ALA A 99 -14.31 17.73 0.75
CA ALA A 99 -15.13 16.99 1.70
C ALA A 99 -14.32 15.90 2.44
N VAL A 100 -13.44 15.19 1.73
CA VAL A 100 -12.58 14.15 2.33
C VAL A 100 -11.55 14.80 3.23
N LYS A 101 -10.91 15.88 2.77
CA LYS A 101 -9.94 16.64 3.57
C LYS A 101 -10.56 17.17 4.86
N ALA A 102 -11.77 17.72 4.79
CA ALA A 102 -12.50 18.20 5.97
C ALA A 102 -12.79 17.05 6.96
N HIS A 103 -13.19 15.88 6.46
CA HIS A 103 -13.39 14.71 7.31
C HIS A 103 -12.10 14.27 8.02
N TYR A 104 -10.98 14.21 7.31
CA TYR A 104 -9.67 13.85 7.88
C TYR A 104 -9.24 14.85 8.98
N GLN A 105 -9.44 16.15 8.74
CA GLN A 105 -9.20 17.19 9.74
C GLN A 105 -10.07 17.03 10.99
N GLN A 106 -11.36 16.69 10.83
CA GLN A 106 -12.29 16.46 11.94
C GLN A 106 -11.86 15.29 12.84
N ILE A 107 -11.29 14.22 12.26
CA ILE A 107 -10.80 13.06 13.00
C ILE A 107 -9.34 13.20 13.46
N GLY A 108 -8.72 14.37 13.27
CA GLY A 108 -7.35 14.65 13.68
C GLY A 108 -6.29 13.84 12.92
N GLN A 109 -6.59 13.38 11.70
CA GLN A 109 -5.64 12.66 10.85
C GLN A 109 -5.18 13.54 9.69
N PRO A 110 -3.87 13.59 9.40
CA PRO A 110 -3.39 14.29 8.22
C PRO A 110 -3.81 13.54 6.95
N THR A 111 -4.05 14.28 5.89
CA THR A 111 -4.19 13.72 4.55
C THR A 111 -2.84 13.27 4.02
N VAL A 112 -2.83 12.30 3.11
CA VAL A 112 -1.60 11.82 2.46
C VAL A 112 -0.90 12.96 1.72
N PRO A 113 0.39 13.25 2.01
CA PRO A 113 1.19 14.16 1.21
C PRO A 113 1.69 13.44 -0.04
N TYR A 114 0.84 13.41 -1.08
CA TYR A 114 1.15 12.79 -2.36
C TYR A 114 2.43 13.38 -2.99
N GLY A 115 3.32 12.52 -3.49
CA GLY A 115 4.51 12.96 -4.23
C GLY A 115 4.15 13.58 -5.58
N GLU A 116 4.98 14.50 -6.07
CA GLU A 116 4.75 15.19 -7.36
C GLU A 116 4.70 14.22 -8.56
N HIS A 117 5.38 13.08 -8.45
CA HIS A 117 5.40 12.02 -9.47
C HIS A 117 4.22 11.06 -9.38
N VAL A 118 3.33 11.21 -8.38
CA VAL A 118 2.13 10.39 -8.24
C VAL A 118 1.01 10.98 -9.08
N GLU A 119 0.72 10.33 -10.19
CA GLU A 119 -0.34 10.77 -11.11
C GLU A 119 -1.73 10.55 -10.48
N LYS A 120 -2.60 11.57 -10.57
CA LYS A 120 -4.01 11.46 -10.17
C LYS A 120 -4.76 10.61 -11.19
N LEU A 121 -4.86 9.32 -10.94
CA LEU A 121 -5.49 8.37 -11.85
C LEU A 121 -6.02 7.17 -11.04
N ASP A 122 -7.25 6.75 -11.32
CA ASP A 122 -7.79 5.56 -10.67
C ASP A 122 -7.06 4.30 -11.14
N ALA A 123 -7.04 3.27 -10.29
CA ALA A 123 -6.23 2.09 -10.54
C ALA A 123 -6.62 1.33 -11.82
N VAL A 124 -7.91 1.31 -12.18
CA VAL A 124 -8.38 0.62 -13.39
C VAL A 124 -7.95 1.40 -14.64
N ALA A 125 -8.14 2.72 -14.65
CA ALA A 125 -7.66 3.55 -15.76
C ALA A 125 -6.14 3.53 -15.88
N ALA A 126 -5.41 3.47 -14.76
CA ALA A 126 -3.96 3.31 -14.73
C ALA A 126 -3.53 2.01 -15.44
N VAL A 127 -4.13 0.87 -15.08
CA VAL A 127 -3.82 -0.40 -15.75
C VAL A 127 -4.20 -0.38 -17.23
N GLN A 128 -5.32 0.25 -17.61
CA GLN A 128 -5.71 0.39 -19.02
C GLN A 128 -4.73 1.25 -19.83
N ARG A 129 -4.23 2.35 -19.24
CA ARG A 129 -3.29 3.28 -19.87
C ARG A 129 -1.90 2.69 -20.00
N TYR A 130 -1.34 2.18 -18.89
CA TYR A 130 0.04 1.74 -18.82
C TYR A 130 0.23 0.29 -19.31
N ARG A 131 -0.84 -0.52 -19.33
CA ARG A 131 -0.81 -1.96 -19.70
C ARG A 131 0.36 -2.72 -19.06
N PRO A 132 0.53 -2.63 -17.73
CA PRO A 132 1.68 -3.21 -17.05
C PRO A 132 1.62 -4.75 -17.06
N ASN A 133 2.78 -5.39 -17.06
CA ASN A 133 2.87 -6.81 -16.72
C ASN A 133 2.61 -7.04 -15.23
N VAL A 134 3.13 -6.16 -14.37
CA VAL A 134 3.03 -6.27 -12.91
C VAL A 134 2.35 -5.06 -12.29
N VAL A 135 1.34 -5.29 -11.46
CA VAL A 135 0.70 -4.24 -10.65
C VAL A 135 1.07 -4.45 -9.19
N ILE A 136 1.59 -3.41 -8.54
CA ILE A 136 1.93 -3.40 -7.12
C ILE A 136 0.92 -2.52 -6.38
N ALA A 137 0.36 -3.04 -5.29
CA ALA A 137 -0.63 -2.34 -4.50
C ALA A 137 -0.32 -2.48 -3.01
N CYS A 138 -0.02 -1.37 -2.35
CA CYS A 138 0.32 -1.33 -0.93
C CYS A 138 -0.87 -0.79 -0.14
N TRP A 139 -1.44 -1.60 0.75
CA TRP A 139 -2.48 -1.17 1.69
C TRP A 139 -3.75 -0.56 1.05
N VAL A 140 -4.00 -0.87 -0.22
CA VAL A 140 -5.20 -0.37 -0.90
C VAL A 140 -6.46 -1.02 -0.34
N THR A 141 -7.52 -0.23 -0.20
CA THR A 141 -8.85 -0.73 0.19
C THR A 141 -9.60 -1.21 -1.04
N HIS A 142 -10.27 -2.36 -0.94
CA HIS A 142 -11.08 -2.90 -2.03
C HIS A 142 -12.36 -2.08 -2.23
N LEU A 143 -12.92 -2.12 -3.44
CA LEU A 143 -14.19 -1.47 -3.77
C LEU A 143 -15.33 -2.08 -2.93
N PHE A 144 -16.14 -1.22 -2.33
CA PHE A 144 -17.33 -1.63 -1.57
C PHE A 144 -18.35 -2.31 -2.50
N ASP A 145 -18.93 -3.42 -2.04
CA ASP A 145 -19.94 -4.20 -2.74
C ASP A 145 -21.24 -4.25 -1.92
N ALA A 146 -22.30 -3.59 -2.42
CA ALA A 146 -23.60 -3.56 -1.75
C ALA A 146 -24.25 -4.95 -1.61
N GLY A 147 -23.86 -5.92 -2.43
CA GLY A 147 -24.30 -7.32 -2.33
C GLY A 147 -23.54 -8.12 -1.26
N ARG A 148 -22.43 -7.57 -0.72
CA ARG A 148 -21.59 -8.20 0.32
C ARG A 148 -21.11 -7.16 1.35
N PRO A 149 -22.03 -6.47 2.05
CA PRO A 149 -21.67 -5.37 2.94
C PRO A 149 -20.71 -5.79 4.07
N ASP A 150 -20.78 -7.05 4.52
CA ASP A 150 -19.94 -7.59 5.60
C ASP A 150 -18.45 -7.70 5.20
N ALA A 151 -18.13 -7.73 3.91
CA ALA A 151 -16.75 -7.68 3.43
C ALA A 151 -16.11 -6.28 3.66
N GLY A 152 -16.94 -5.25 3.87
CA GLY A 152 -16.51 -3.87 4.01
C GLY A 152 -16.08 -3.26 2.67
N GLY A 153 -15.02 -2.46 2.70
CA GLY A 153 -14.47 -1.77 1.52
C GLY A 153 -14.74 -0.27 1.53
N ASN A 154 -14.43 0.38 0.42
CA ASN A 154 -14.62 1.82 0.22
C ASN A 154 -15.28 2.07 -1.13
N MET A 155 -16.18 3.06 -1.23
CA MET A 155 -16.87 3.40 -2.49
C MET A 155 -15.93 3.91 -3.59
N PHE A 156 -14.73 4.37 -3.22
CA PHE A 156 -13.62 4.75 -4.09
C PHE A 156 -12.48 3.71 -4.06
N GLY A 157 -12.74 2.54 -3.50
CA GLY A 157 -11.78 1.44 -3.40
C GLY A 157 -11.46 0.83 -4.77
N VAL A 158 -10.51 -0.10 -4.76
CA VAL A 158 -10.00 -0.74 -5.97
C VAL A 158 -10.81 -1.99 -6.30
N ASP A 159 -11.24 -2.12 -7.56
CA ASP A 159 -11.73 -3.39 -8.11
C ASP A 159 -10.54 -4.32 -8.40
N GLU A 160 -10.02 -4.94 -7.33
CA GLU A 160 -8.80 -5.75 -7.39
C GLU A 160 -8.96 -6.99 -8.27
N ALA A 161 -10.16 -7.59 -8.33
CA ALA A 161 -10.43 -8.74 -9.20
C ALA A 161 -10.27 -8.39 -10.68
N ARG A 162 -10.76 -7.20 -11.08
CA ARG A 162 -10.55 -6.69 -12.44
C ARG A 162 -9.07 -6.41 -12.74
N LEU A 163 -8.30 -5.92 -11.77
CA LEU A 163 -6.87 -5.69 -11.96
C LEU A 163 -6.11 -7.01 -12.14
N ILE A 164 -6.40 -8.01 -11.31
CA ILE A 164 -5.80 -9.36 -11.41
C ILE A 164 -6.04 -9.97 -12.80
N ALA A 165 -7.23 -9.77 -13.38
CA ALA A 165 -7.53 -10.26 -14.73
C ALA A 165 -6.80 -9.50 -15.86
N SER A 166 -6.30 -8.29 -15.57
CA SER A 166 -5.77 -7.35 -16.57
C SER A 166 -4.25 -7.24 -16.61
N CYS A 167 -3.53 -7.92 -15.71
CA CYS A 167 -2.07 -7.96 -15.67
C CYS A 167 -1.57 -9.40 -15.54
N ASP A 168 -0.28 -9.65 -15.77
CA ASP A 168 0.29 -10.99 -15.60
C ASP A 168 0.44 -11.34 -14.11
N GLU A 169 0.71 -10.33 -13.28
CA GLU A 169 0.92 -10.48 -11.85
C GLU A 169 0.41 -9.26 -11.05
N TYR A 170 -0.44 -9.52 -10.06
CA TYR A 170 -0.88 -8.53 -9.07
C TYR A 170 -0.23 -8.86 -7.73
N ILE A 171 0.51 -7.90 -7.17
CA ILE A 171 1.22 -8.01 -5.90
C ILE A 171 0.55 -7.08 -4.90
N PHE A 172 -0.05 -7.66 -3.86
CA PHE A 172 -0.64 -6.92 -2.75
C PHE A 172 0.26 -7.00 -1.52
N ILE A 173 0.55 -5.85 -0.92
CA ILE A 173 1.34 -5.74 0.32
C ILE A 173 0.42 -5.16 1.40
N GLY A 174 0.27 -5.88 2.51
CA GLY A 174 -0.64 -5.46 3.58
C GLY A 174 -0.42 -6.18 4.90
N ASN A 175 -1.37 -6.01 5.80
CA ASN A 175 -1.41 -6.65 7.12
C ASN A 175 -2.57 -7.65 7.23
N GLU A 176 -2.33 -8.80 7.85
CA GLU A 176 -3.26 -9.96 7.87
C GLU A 176 -4.64 -9.61 8.44
N GLN A 177 -4.70 -8.93 9.59
CA GLN A 177 -5.97 -8.58 10.21
C GLN A 177 -6.65 -7.40 9.51
N VAL A 178 -5.90 -6.38 9.08
CA VAL A 178 -6.47 -5.20 8.39
C VAL A 178 -7.16 -5.59 7.09
N HIS A 179 -6.59 -6.56 6.36
CA HIS A 179 -7.07 -6.95 5.04
C HIS A 179 -7.76 -8.32 5.04
N ALA A 180 -8.18 -8.83 6.19
CA ALA A 180 -8.76 -10.16 6.34
C ALA A 180 -9.99 -10.41 5.46
N ASN A 181 -10.79 -9.36 5.21
CA ASN A 181 -12.09 -9.48 4.55
C ASN A 181 -12.06 -9.19 3.04
N LYS A 182 -10.87 -9.09 2.42
CA LYS A 182 -10.79 -8.82 0.97
C LYS A 182 -11.44 -9.94 0.14
N PRO A 183 -12.31 -9.60 -0.82
CA PRO A 183 -12.92 -10.60 -1.71
C PRO A 183 -11.92 -11.42 -2.55
N ILE A 184 -10.76 -10.83 -2.89
CA ILE A 184 -9.73 -11.49 -3.73
C ILE A 184 -9.06 -12.69 -3.06
N TRP A 185 -9.27 -12.93 -1.76
CA TRP A 185 -8.81 -14.14 -1.08
C TRP A 185 -9.41 -15.43 -1.65
N ALA A 186 -10.58 -15.34 -2.29
CA ALA A 186 -11.19 -16.47 -2.99
C ALA A 186 -10.45 -16.87 -4.28
N LEU A 187 -9.57 -16.00 -4.80
CA LEU A 187 -8.79 -16.29 -6.00
C LEU A 187 -7.48 -17.00 -5.65
N PRO A 188 -6.97 -17.93 -6.49
CA PRO A 188 -5.70 -18.60 -6.25
C PRO A 188 -4.53 -17.62 -6.10
N HIS A 189 -3.77 -17.75 -5.02
CA HIS A 189 -2.67 -16.85 -4.71
C HIS A 189 -1.55 -17.55 -3.93
N GLU A 190 -0.40 -16.92 -3.96
CA GLU A 190 0.73 -17.20 -3.08
C GLU A 190 0.75 -16.13 -1.99
N LYS A 191 1.06 -16.51 -0.74
CA LYS A 191 1.19 -15.56 0.37
C LYS A 191 2.50 -15.80 1.11
N LEU A 192 3.25 -14.72 1.28
CA LEU A 192 4.52 -14.67 1.99
C LEU A 192 4.38 -13.78 3.21
N THR A 193 5.11 -14.09 4.29
CA THR A 193 5.15 -13.26 5.52
C THR A 193 6.59 -13.00 5.93
N PRO A 194 7.32 -12.18 5.16
CA PRO A 194 8.74 -11.95 5.42
C PRO A 194 8.94 -11.13 6.71
N SER A 195 9.96 -11.46 7.50
CA SER A 195 10.28 -10.74 8.74
C SER A 195 10.80 -9.32 8.50
N TRP A 196 11.26 -9.02 7.29
CA TRP A 196 11.78 -7.71 6.88
C TRP A 196 10.70 -6.74 6.36
N LEU A 197 9.43 -7.16 6.36
CA LEU A 197 8.31 -6.33 5.92
C LEU A 197 7.67 -5.63 7.12
N TYR A 198 7.47 -4.31 7.00
CA TYR A 198 6.94 -3.50 8.10
C TYR A 198 5.82 -2.57 7.65
N SER A 199 4.86 -2.38 8.55
CA SER A 199 3.76 -1.45 8.43
C SER A 199 3.53 -0.70 9.75
N ARG A 200 2.52 0.17 9.74
CA ARG A 200 2.06 0.87 10.95
C ARG A 200 1.10 0.05 11.82
N ALA A 201 0.80 -1.21 11.47
CA ALA A 201 -0.15 -2.03 12.21
C ALA A 201 0.35 -2.32 13.64
N VAL A 202 -0.54 -2.21 14.62
CA VAL A 202 -0.29 -2.52 16.05
C VAL A 202 -1.16 -3.66 16.58
N ASN A 203 -1.84 -4.37 15.69
CA ASN A 203 -2.81 -5.40 16.03
C ASN A 203 -2.18 -6.78 16.30
N GLY A 204 -0.85 -6.90 16.23
CA GLY A 204 -0.11 -8.13 16.48
C GLY A 204 -0.13 -9.14 15.32
N SER A 205 -0.90 -8.90 14.26
CA SER A 205 -0.90 -9.75 13.06
C SER A 205 0.24 -9.40 12.11
N ARG A 206 0.65 -10.34 11.26
CA ARG A 206 1.83 -10.17 10.41
C ARG A 206 1.56 -9.27 9.22
N ASP A 207 2.58 -8.57 8.78
CA ASP A 207 2.61 -8.02 7.44
C ASP A 207 2.90 -9.13 6.42
N PHE A 208 2.35 -9.00 5.22
CA PHE A 208 2.41 -10.02 4.20
C PHE A 208 2.55 -9.43 2.79
N ILE A 209 3.03 -10.27 1.88
CA ILE A 209 2.99 -10.06 0.43
C ILE A 209 2.14 -11.18 -0.16
N ALA A 210 1.07 -10.84 -0.87
CA ALA A 210 0.24 -11.80 -1.59
C ALA A 210 0.33 -11.56 -3.09
N ILE A 211 0.36 -12.64 -3.86
CA ILE A 211 0.63 -12.60 -5.29
C ILE A 211 -0.41 -13.43 -6.03
N TRP A 212 -1.12 -12.79 -6.94
CA TRP A 212 -2.01 -13.43 -7.90
C TRP A 212 -1.36 -13.39 -9.27
N ARG A 213 -1.34 -14.55 -9.93
CA ARG A 213 -0.86 -14.65 -11.31
C ARG A 213 -2.04 -14.95 -12.19
N ARG A 214 -2.11 -14.29 -13.35
CA ARG A 214 -3.16 -14.61 -14.32
C ARG A 214 -3.04 -16.07 -14.71
N ALA A 215 -4.14 -16.81 -14.62
CA ALA A 215 -4.18 -18.18 -15.11
C ALA A 215 -3.74 -18.19 -16.58
N PRO A 216 -2.93 -19.16 -17.03
CA PRO A 216 -2.62 -19.28 -18.43
C PRO A 216 -3.94 -19.33 -19.20
N SER A 217 -4.14 -18.43 -20.16
CA SER A 217 -5.24 -18.55 -21.10
C SER A 217 -5.09 -19.91 -21.77
N LEU A 218 -6.04 -20.82 -21.53
CA LEU A 218 -6.15 -22.06 -22.30
C LEU A 218 -6.09 -21.66 -23.77
N LYS A 219 -4.98 -22.00 -24.44
CA LYS A 219 -4.92 -21.92 -25.88
C LYS A 219 -5.92 -22.95 -26.37
N ILE A 220 -7.09 -22.49 -26.78
CA ILE A 220 -7.99 -23.31 -27.59
C ILE A 220 -7.22 -23.47 -28.90
N ALA A 221 -6.70 -24.68 -29.10
CA ALA A 221 -6.07 -25.10 -30.35
C ALA A 221 -7.11 -25.20 -31.46
#